data_AF-A0AAI8GKU3-F1
#
_entry.id   AF-A0AAI8GKU3-F1
#
_cell.length_a   1.000
_cell.length_b   1.000
_cell.length_c   1.000
_cell.angle_alpha   90.00
_cell.angle_beta   90.00
_cell.angle_gamma   90.00
#
_symmetry.space_group_name_H-M   'P 1'
#
loop_
_entity.id
_entity.type
_entity.pdbx_description
1 polymer ?
#
loop_
_entity_poly.entity_id
_entity_poly.type
_entity_poly.pdbx_seq_one_letter_code
_entity_poly.pdbx_strand_id
1 'polypeptide(L)' 'MTNAIVYWNTLYLEPALAVLNREGVATPPDVIKHITPLGWQHISLTGDYIWTPTDGADLRPLRQETSIPAA' A
#
# COMPACT_ATOMS: atom_id res chain seq x y z
N MET A 1 2.21 -11.47 12.90
CA MET A 1 1.74 -11.35 11.50
C MET A 1 0.80 -10.16 11.33
N THR A 2 -0.34 -10.12 12.02
CA THR A 2 -1.32 -9.01 11.98
C THR A 2 -0.72 -7.64 12.26
N ASN A 3 0.15 -7.55 13.26
CA ASN A 3 0.77 -6.28 13.62
C ASN A 3 1.65 -5.71 12.49
N ALA A 4 2.34 -6.56 11.73
CA ALA A 4 3.16 -6.11 10.61
C ALA A 4 2.29 -5.61 9.46
N ILE A 5 1.20 -6.30 9.13
CA ILE A 5 0.29 -5.87 8.06
C ILE A 5 -0.39 -4.55 8.41
N VAL A 6 -0.89 -4.41 9.64
CA VAL A 6 -1.48 -3.15 10.12
C VAL A 6 -0.47 -2.02 10.04
N TYR A 7 0.75 -2.25 10.56
CA TYR A 7 1.81 -1.25 10.57
C TYR A 7 2.17 -0.77 9.16
N TRP A 8 2.42 -1.69 8.24
CA TRP A 8 2.77 -1.35 6.87
C TRP A 8 1.62 -0.69 6.12
N ASN A 9 0.38 -1.16 6.27
CA ASN A 9 -0.79 -0.52 5.67
C ASN A 9 -0.95 0.92 6.18
N THR A 10 -0.84 1.15 7.48
CA THR A 10 -0.91 2.51 8.04
C THR A 10 0.22 3.40 7.53
N LEU A 11 1.44 2.88 7.44
CA LEU A 11 2.61 3.64 6.98
C LEU A 11 2.50 4.06 5.50
N TYR A 12 1.90 3.21 4.66
CA TYR A 12 1.75 3.46 3.22
C TYR A 12 0.46 4.20 2.82
N LEU A 13 -0.53 4.29 3.71
CA LEU A 13 -1.80 4.96 3.42
C LEU A 13 -1.63 6.44 3.05
N GLU A 14 -0.82 7.18 3.81
CA GLU A 14 -0.58 8.60 3.55
C GLU A 14 0.10 8.85 2.18
N PRO A 15 1.23 8.19 1.85
CA PRO A 15 1.84 8.29 0.52
C PRO A 15 0.89 7.89 -0.62
N ALA A 16 0.08 6.84 -0.42
CA ALA A 16 -0.87 6.38 -1.44
C ALA A 16 -1.97 7.41 -1.72
N LEU A 17 -2.55 8.00 -0.68
CA LEU A 17 -3.52 9.09 -0.82
C LEU A 17 -2.92 10.32 -1.50
N ALA A 18 -1.67 10.66 -1.17
CA ALA A 18 -0.99 11.78 -1.81
C ALA A 18 -0.84 11.56 -3.33
N VAL A 19 -0.51 10.35 -3.76
CA VAL A 19 -0.46 10.00 -5.19
C VAL A 19 -1.85 10.06 -5.83
N LEU A 20 -2.86 9.45 -5.22
CA LEU A 20 -4.24 9.48 -5.73
C LEU A 20 -4.76 10.91 -5.93
N ASN A 21 -4.53 11.80 -4.96
CA ASN A 21 -4.91 13.20 -5.08
C ASN A 21 -4.18 13.91 -6.23
N ARG A 22 -2.90 13.61 -6.45
CA ARG A 22 -2.13 14.15 -7.58
C ARG A 22 -2.61 13.64 -8.93
N GLU A 23 -3.14 12.42 -8.97
CA GLU A 23 -3.75 11.81 -10.16
C GLU A 23 -5.19 12.29 -10.40
N GLY A 24 -5.72 13.18 -9.55
CA GLY A 24 -7.07 13.72 -9.66
C GLY A 24 -8.17 12.80 -9.12
N VAL A 25 -7.79 11.70 -8.44
CA VAL A 25 -8.73 10.83 -7.75
C VAL A 25 -9.11 11.49 -6.43
N ALA A 26 -10.39 11.87 -6.31
CA ALA A 26 -10.90 12.48 -5.10
C ALA A 26 -10.78 11.49 -3.92
N THR A 27 -10.00 11.85 -2.90
CA THR A 27 -9.94 11.12 -1.62
C THR A 27 -10.49 11.99 -0.48
N PRO A 28 -11.82 11.99 -0.25
CA PRO A 28 -12.42 12.79 0.81
C PRO A 28 -11.89 12.37 2.20
N PRO A 29 -11.50 13.31 3.07
CA PRO A 29 -11.07 13.01 4.44
C PRO A 29 -12.08 12.18 5.25
N ASP A 30 -13.37 12.38 4.97
CA ASP A 30 -14.47 11.64 5.58
C ASP A 30 -14.53 10.17 5.17
N VAL A 31 -13.95 9.79 4.03
CA VAL A 31 -13.83 8.39 3.63
C VAL A 31 -12.56 7.79 4.23
N ILE A 32 -11.48 8.55 4.27
CA ILE A 32 -10.17 8.13 4.77
C ILE A 32 -10.25 7.67 6.23
N LYS A 33 -11.00 8.38 7.08
CA LYS A 33 -11.20 8.02 8.50
C LYS A 33 -11.88 6.65 8.73
N HIS A 34 -12.52 6.09 7.70
CA HIS A 34 -13.17 4.78 7.75
C HIS A 34 -12.35 3.68 7.08
N ILE A 35 -11.17 3.99 6.54
CA ILE A 35 -10.30 2.97 5.94
C ILE A 35 -9.73 2.11 7.07
N THR A 36 -10.04 0.82 7.02
CA THR A 36 -9.45 -0.14 7.96
C THR A 36 -8.03 -0.48 7.51
N PRO A 37 -7.01 -0.39 8.39
CA PRO A 37 -5.68 -0.92 8.09
C PRO A 37 -5.70 -2.46 7.97
N LEU A 38 -6.84 -3.08 8.28
CA LEU A 38 -7.10 -4.50 8.23
C LEU A 38 -7.81 -4.98 6.95
N GLY A 39 -7.98 -4.15 5.93
CA GLY A 39 -8.52 -4.59 4.65
C GLY A 39 -7.58 -5.58 3.95
N TRP A 40 -7.69 -6.87 4.27
CA TRP A 40 -6.70 -7.89 3.85
C TRP A 40 -7.17 -8.77 2.69
N GLN A 41 -8.34 -8.49 2.11
CA GLN A 41 -8.91 -9.31 1.04
C GLN A 41 -8.04 -9.36 -0.23
N HIS A 42 -7.07 -8.44 -0.37
CA HIS A 42 -6.11 -8.39 -1.47
C HIS A 42 -4.69 -8.85 -1.08
N ILE A 43 -4.46 -9.31 0.16
CA ILE A 43 -3.15 -9.74 0.65
C ILE A 43 -3.07 -11.25 0.63
N SER A 44 -2.42 -11.81 -0.39
CA SER A 44 -2.07 -13.24 -0.39
C SER A 44 -1.01 -13.49 0.69
N LEU A 45 -1.33 -14.40 1.62
CA LEU A 45 -0.40 -14.81 2.68
C LEU A 45 0.53 -15.94 2.23
N THR A 46 0.16 -16.60 1.15
CA THR A 46 0.83 -17.74 0.55
C THR A 46 1.26 -17.35 -0.86
N GLY A 47 2.56 -17.31 -1.08
CA GLY A 47 3.17 -16.96 -2.36
C GLY A 47 4.69 -16.82 -2.20
N ASP A 48 5.42 -17.01 -3.28
CA ASP A 48 6.86 -16.74 -3.30
C ASP A 48 7.08 -15.25 -3.52
N TYR A 49 7.40 -14.56 -2.42
CA TYR A 49 7.66 -13.12 -2.45
C TYR A 49 9.16 -12.88 -2.52
N ILE A 50 9.61 -12.27 -3.62
CA ILE A 50 10.97 -11.76 -3.76
C ILE A 50 11.00 -10.31 -3.28
N TRP A 51 11.75 -10.05 -2.21
CA TRP A 51 12.00 -8.70 -1.74
C TRP A 51 13.42 -8.29 -2.08
N THR A 52 13.57 -7.32 -2.99
CA THR A 52 14.87 -6.64 -3.15
C THR A 52 15.09 -5.77 -1.91
N PRO A 53 16.22 -5.86 -1.20
CA PRO A 53 16.54 -4.94 -0.11
C PRO A 53 16.51 -3.49 -0.62
N THR A 54 16.05 -2.57 0.21
CA THR A 54 16.20 -1.14 -0.07
C THR A 54 17.29 -0.58 0.83
N ASP A 55 18.20 0.17 0.23
CA ASP A 55 19.34 0.75 0.93
C ASP A 55 18.90 2.05 1.61
N GLY A 56 18.07 1.95 2.66
CA GLY A 56 17.60 3.13 3.40
C GLY A 56 16.43 2.90 4.34
N ALA A 57 16.18 3.88 5.20
CA ALA A 57 15.01 3.95 6.07
C ALA A 57 13.75 4.47 5.32
N ASP A 58 13.91 4.85 4.06
CA ASP A 58 12.83 5.39 3.24
C ASP A 58 11.83 4.32 2.80
N LEU A 59 10.60 4.75 2.56
CA LEU A 59 9.56 3.88 2.02
C LEU A 59 9.90 3.47 0.59
N ARG A 60 9.68 2.20 0.28
CA ARG A 60 9.70 1.70 -1.11
C ARG A 60 8.74 2.50 -1.97
N PRO A 61 9.07 2.79 -3.24
CA PRO A 61 8.13 3.40 -4.17
C PRO A 61 6.83 2.60 -4.27
N LEU A 62 5.69 3.30 -4.41
CA LEU A 62 4.41 2.67 -4.67
C LEU A 62 4.45 1.95 -6.02
N ARG A 63 3.84 0.76 -6.10
CA ARG A 63 3.73 0.04 -7.37
C ARG A 63 2.69 0.73 -8.26
N GLN A 64 3.02 0.90 -9.52
CA GLN A 64 2.04 1.34 -10.53
C GLN A 64 1.39 0.10 -11.18
N GLU A 65 0.11 0.19 -11.56
CA GLU A 65 -0.64 -0.95 -12.10
C GLU A 65 -0.01 -1.54 -13.36
N THR A 66 0.72 -0.74 -14.14
CA THR A 66 1.48 -1.16 -15.32
C THR A 66 2.64 -2.12 -15.02
N SER A 67 3.00 -2.31 -13.75
CA SER A 67 4.11 -3.18 -13.32
C SER A 67 3.67 -4.59 -12.92
N ILE A 68 2.40 -4.95 -13.04
CA ILE A 68 1.96 -6.35 -12.86
C ILE A 68 2.27 -7.11 -14.17
N PRO A 69 3.27 -8.01 -14.22
CA PRO A 69 3.39 -8.90 -15.36
C PRO A 69 2.10 -9.73 -15.42
N ALA A 70 1.48 -9.79 -16.60
CA ALA A 70 0.38 -10.71 -16.85
C ALA A 70 0.82 -12.12 -16.42
N ALA A 71 0.05 -12.71 -15.52
CA ALA A 71 0.22 -14.10 -15.09
C ALA A 71 -0.03 -15.07 -16.24
#